data_AF-A0A7J2YVA7-F1
#
_entry.id   AF-A0A7J2YVA7-F1
#
_cell.length_a   1.000
_cell.length_b   1.000
_cell.length_c   1.000
_cell.angle_alpha   90.00
_cell.angle_beta   90.00
_cell.angle_gamma   90.00
#
_symmetry.space_group_name_H-M   'P 1'
#
loop_
_entity.id
_entity.type
_entity.pdbx_description
1 polymer ?
#
loop_
_entity_poly.entity_id
_entity_poly.type
_entity_poly.pdbx_seq_one_letter_code
_entity_poly.pdbx_strand_id
1 'polypeptide(L)'
;MKTALKKFLSKRAIAIVLAVLLVLTGVNTYLILEGTRQANITNVVNYDYVLSQNGGGYQLKNMLTGYVSDQPASASSAINAAMAEGKSVYLNAGTYQLTDDVYVANKLNAKIVSDGATIEGNGHKIVIVGDNYTTSQYASISGLTIINGTIRVENSFATTITNTQFINASVGIEFANTNTWSEYNKVENCQFINDSVGIAFRTPVNGTLGGNATGSYSSSIIERCSFNIQDNQIGINVERLAELSDSQIQDVRFWMGQVGSGNQTGLRDDGSMYQTLLLGVVFESFANQPNDMYAIALDKNCDPAPILDGGVSFLGNWTAMVHNPYAIWISGVGSVFQRTDVSVPLGTNGQFGGNVSIDCKPLKIFSFKPQITVSGSFSHNETVTVRIRILYIDNSVSNPVTRTFTSAGSAWLSDDEMMQLYSSQSIIWAILVDAKVNAASSDASVSVSGYGTAG
;
A
#
# COMPACT_ATOMS: atom_id res chain seq x y z
N MET A 1 -2.36 54.13 -74.40
CA MET A 1 -3.14 53.24 -73.51
C MET A 1 -3.29 51.89 -74.21
N LYS A 2 -2.50 50.90 -73.75
CA LYS A 2 -2.71 49.46 -73.84
C LYS A 2 -2.81 48.87 -75.27
N THR A 3 -1.78 48.36 -75.95
CA THR A 3 -0.64 47.51 -75.50
C THR A 3 -0.97 46.67 -74.28
N ALA A 4 -1.77 45.62 -74.45
CA ALA A 4 -1.65 44.37 -73.71
C ALA A 4 -2.71 43.37 -74.20
N LEU A 5 -2.33 42.10 -74.26
CA LEU A 5 -3.21 40.93 -74.33
C LEU A 5 -3.80 40.53 -75.69
N LYS A 6 -2.99 40.50 -76.75
CA LYS A 6 -3.19 39.50 -77.81
C LYS A 6 -1.90 38.71 -78.07
N LYS A 7 -2.04 37.40 -77.90
CA LYS A 7 -1.14 36.26 -78.20
C LYS A 7 -0.23 35.73 -77.08
N PHE A 8 -0.20 34.39 -77.07
CA PHE A 8 0.77 33.48 -76.45
C PHE A 8 0.58 33.08 -74.98
N LEU A 9 -0.48 32.34 -74.70
CA LEU A 9 -0.24 31.07 -74.02
C LEU A 9 0.07 30.05 -75.13
N SER A 10 1.36 29.80 -75.38
CA SER A 10 1.75 28.73 -76.29
C SER A 10 1.13 27.41 -75.80
N LYS A 11 0.87 26.44 -76.68
CA LYS A 11 0.39 25.11 -76.26
C LYS A 11 1.24 24.52 -75.11
N ARG A 12 2.53 24.89 -75.06
CA ARG A 12 3.45 24.55 -73.97
C ARG A 12 3.10 25.24 -72.65
N ALA A 13 2.72 26.51 -72.66
CA ALA A 13 2.30 27.23 -71.46
C ALA A 13 0.98 26.67 -70.88
N ILE A 14 0.02 26.29 -71.74
CA ILE A 14 -1.22 25.62 -71.30
C ILE A 14 -0.91 24.24 -70.71
N ALA A 15 -0.03 23.46 -71.35
CA ALA A 15 0.41 22.16 -70.83
C ALA A 15 1.13 22.28 -69.48
N ILE A 16 1.96 23.31 -69.29
CA ILE A 16 2.63 23.59 -68.01
C ILE A 16 1.61 23.93 -66.93
N VAL A 17 0.63 24.80 -67.23
CA VAL A 17 -0.43 25.15 -66.27
C VAL A 17 -1.26 23.92 -65.89
N LEU A 18 -1.62 23.07 -66.85
CA LEU A 18 -2.34 21.82 -66.58
C LEU A 18 -1.51 20.83 -65.76
N ALA A 19 -0.22 20.68 -66.03
CA ALA A 19 0.67 19.83 -65.24
C ALA A 19 0.80 20.33 -63.80
N VAL A 20 0.94 21.65 -63.60
CA VAL A 20 0.98 22.26 -62.26
C VAL A 20 -0.34 22.06 -61.53
N LEU A 21 -1.49 22.23 -62.20
CA LEU A 21 -2.80 21.94 -61.61
C LEU A 21 -2.96 20.47 -61.22
N LEU A 22 -2.46 19.54 -62.04
CA LEU A 22 -2.53 18.10 -61.76
C LEU A 22 -1.65 17.72 -60.56
N VAL A 23 -0.44 18.29 -60.48
CA VAL A 23 0.46 18.12 -59.33
C VAL A 23 -0.17 18.70 -58.07
N LEU A 24 -0.73 19.92 -58.13
CA LEU A 24 -1.44 20.53 -57.00
C LEU A 24 -2.65 19.70 -56.56
N THR A 25 -3.38 19.10 -57.50
CA THR A 25 -4.51 18.21 -57.19
C THR A 25 -4.02 16.92 -56.53
N GLY A 26 -2.93 16.34 -57.03
CA GLY A 26 -2.29 15.16 -56.43
C GLY A 26 -1.76 15.44 -55.02
N VAL A 27 -1.11 16.59 -54.81
CA VAL A 27 -0.63 17.03 -53.49
C VAL A 27 -1.79 17.31 -52.54
N ASN A 28 -2.85 18.00 -52.98
CA ASN A 28 -4.04 18.21 -52.16
C ASN A 28 -4.74 16.90 -51.80
N THR A 29 -4.85 15.97 -52.75
CA THR A 29 -5.44 14.64 -52.50
C THR A 29 -4.59 13.86 -51.50
N TYR A 30 -3.26 13.91 -51.64
CA TYR A 30 -2.32 13.32 -50.68
C TYR A 30 -2.43 13.97 -49.30
N LEU A 31 -2.51 15.30 -49.20
CA LEU A 31 -2.67 16.01 -47.93
C LEU A 31 -4.03 15.74 -47.27
N ILE A 32 -5.11 15.58 -48.06
CA ILE A 32 -6.42 15.15 -47.54
C ILE A 32 -6.35 13.71 -47.05
N LEU A 33 -5.75 12.79 -47.82
CA LEU A 33 -5.59 11.39 -47.41
C LEU A 33 -4.70 11.26 -46.16
N GLU A 34 -3.59 11.98 -46.11
CA GLU A 34 -2.66 11.99 -44.97
C GLU A 34 -3.25 12.71 -43.76
N GLY A 35 -4.00 13.79 -43.96
CA GLY A 35 -4.78 14.46 -42.91
C GLY A 35 -5.89 13.57 -42.35
N THR A 36 -6.55 12.78 -43.20
CA THR A 36 -7.54 11.76 -42.78
C THR A 36 -6.85 10.61 -42.05
N ARG A 37 -5.64 10.22 -42.49
CA ARG A 37 -4.81 9.22 -41.82
C ARG A 37 -4.36 9.72 -40.45
N GLN A 38 -3.87 10.94 -40.32
CA GLN A 38 -3.47 11.54 -39.03
C GLN A 38 -4.66 11.83 -38.10
N ALA A 39 -5.83 12.23 -38.63
CA ALA A 39 -7.07 12.33 -37.85
C ALA A 39 -7.56 10.96 -37.35
N ASN A 40 -7.27 9.88 -38.11
CA ASN A 40 -7.51 8.52 -37.65
C ASN A 40 -6.44 8.02 -36.66
N ILE A 41 -5.19 8.50 -36.72
CA ILE A 41 -4.11 8.15 -35.78
C ILE A 41 -4.25 8.89 -34.43
N THR A 42 -4.75 10.12 -34.43
CA THR A 42 -4.99 10.92 -33.21
C THR A 42 -6.17 10.44 -32.37
N ASN A 43 -7.02 9.58 -32.92
CA ASN A 43 -8.10 8.87 -32.21
C ASN A 43 -7.82 7.37 -32.03
N VAL A 44 -6.59 6.88 -32.28
CA VAL A 44 -6.24 5.50 -31.90
C VAL A 44 -6.02 5.46 -30.41
N VAL A 45 -7.12 5.23 -29.70
CA VAL A 45 -7.13 4.69 -28.35
C VAL A 45 -6.18 3.47 -28.39
N ASN A 46 -5.01 3.55 -27.74
CA ASN A 46 -3.94 2.53 -27.79
C ASN A 46 -4.32 1.26 -26.99
N TYR A 47 -5.42 0.64 -27.39
CA TYR A 47 -6.05 -0.51 -26.77
C TYR A 47 -6.44 -1.51 -27.86
N ASP A 48 -6.41 -2.80 -27.55
CA ASP A 48 -6.77 -3.87 -28.50
C ASP A 48 -8.25 -3.81 -28.87
N TYR A 49 -9.09 -3.41 -27.89
CA TYR A 49 -10.53 -3.33 -28.03
C TYR A 49 -11.09 -2.01 -27.50
N VAL A 50 -12.15 -1.53 -28.13
CA VAL A 50 -12.99 -0.43 -27.65
C VAL A 50 -14.42 -0.94 -27.49
N LEU A 51 -14.99 -0.75 -26.31
CA LEU A 51 -16.36 -1.10 -25.97
C LEU A 51 -17.22 0.17 -25.90
N SER A 52 -18.37 0.14 -26.57
CA SER A 52 -19.36 1.22 -26.55
C SER A 52 -20.79 0.69 -26.42
N GLN A 53 -21.71 1.52 -25.96
CA GLN A 53 -23.13 1.19 -25.97
C GLN A 53 -23.78 1.55 -27.32
N ASN A 54 -24.75 0.74 -27.73
CA ASN A 54 -25.71 1.07 -28.80
C ASN A 54 -27.12 0.74 -28.28
N GLY A 55 -28.18 1.34 -28.83
CA GLY A 55 -29.56 1.45 -28.30
C GLY A 55 -30.33 0.16 -27.92
N GLY A 56 -29.65 -0.98 -27.76
CA GLY A 56 -30.15 -2.20 -27.13
C GLY A 56 -29.05 -3.19 -26.68
N GLY A 57 -27.77 -2.80 -26.62
CA GLY A 57 -26.66 -3.70 -26.27
C GLY A 57 -25.28 -3.04 -26.31
N TYR A 58 -24.24 -3.84 -26.53
CA TYR A 58 -22.86 -3.37 -26.53
C TYR A 58 -22.19 -3.66 -27.87
N GLN A 59 -21.29 -2.77 -28.29
CA GLN A 59 -20.49 -2.92 -29.49
C GLN A 59 -19.03 -3.00 -29.10
N LEU A 60 -18.40 -4.13 -29.43
CA LEU A 60 -17.00 -4.36 -29.19
C LEU A 60 -16.24 -4.27 -30.51
N LYS A 61 -15.41 -3.24 -30.64
CA LYS A 61 -14.58 -3.00 -31.82
C LYS A 61 -13.16 -3.49 -31.56
N ASN A 62 -12.67 -4.39 -32.40
CA ASN A 62 -11.26 -4.76 -32.44
C ASN A 62 -10.47 -3.67 -33.18
N MET A 63 -9.48 -3.08 -32.52
CA MET A 63 -8.75 -1.92 -33.05
C MET A 63 -7.67 -2.29 -34.08
N LEU A 64 -7.24 -3.55 -34.11
CA LEU A 64 -6.30 -4.06 -35.11
C LEU A 64 -7.00 -4.32 -36.46
N THR A 65 -8.18 -4.94 -36.43
CA THR A 65 -8.90 -5.37 -37.64
C THR A 65 -10.00 -4.40 -38.06
N GLY A 66 -10.46 -3.54 -37.15
CA GLY A 66 -11.63 -2.67 -37.35
C GLY A 66 -12.97 -3.41 -37.27
N TYR A 67 -12.97 -4.73 -37.05
CA TYR A 67 -14.18 -5.53 -36.93
C TYR A 67 -14.99 -5.10 -35.70
N VAL A 68 -16.30 -4.94 -35.87
CA VAL A 68 -17.24 -4.62 -34.80
C VAL A 68 -18.15 -5.83 -34.59
N SER A 69 -18.16 -6.34 -33.37
CA SER A 69 -19.10 -7.37 -32.94
C SER A 69 -20.20 -6.74 -32.08
N ASP A 70 -21.45 -7.05 -32.41
CA ASP A 70 -22.57 -6.74 -31.52
C ASP A 70 -22.64 -7.82 -30.44
N GLN A 71 -22.60 -7.38 -29.18
CA GLN A 71 -22.62 -8.21 -27.99
C GLN A 71 -24.00 -8.03 -27.33
N PRO A 72 -24.92 -9.00 -27.48
CA PRO A 72 -26.26 -8.87 -26.96
C PRO A 72 -26.29 -8.91 -25.42
N ALA A 73 -26.99 -7.93 -24.84
CA ALA A 73 -27.46 -7.82 -23.46
C ALA A 73 -26.45 -7.67 -22.29
N SER A 74 -25.19 -8.10 -22.38
CA SER A 74 -24.28 -8.02 -21.21
C SER A 74 -22.92 -7.39 -21.49
N ALA A 75 -22.49 -6.48 -20.62
CA ALA A 75 -21.15 -5.92 -20.70
C ALA A 75 -20.10 -6.95 -20.26
N SER A 76 -20.46 -7.89 -19.36
CA SER A 76 -19.52 -8.92 -18.92
C SER A 76 -19.09 -9.82 -20.07
N SER A 77 -20.00 -10.22 -20.96
CA SER A 77 -19.66 -11.03 -22.14
C SER A 77 -18.75 -10.28 -23.11
N ALA A 78 -19.02 -8.99 -23.35
CA ALA A 78 -18.20 -8.16 -24.23
C ALA A 78 -16.78 -7.97 -23.68
N ILE A 79 -16.64 -7.68 -22.38
CA ILE A 79 -15.33 -7.51 -21.76
C ILE A 79 -14.59 -8.85 -21.69
N ASN A 80 -15.27 -9.95 -21.34
CA ASN A 80 -14.66 -11.28 -21.36
C ASN A 80 -14.17 -11.68 -22.76
N ALA A 81 -14.92 -11.37 -23.82
CA ALA A 81 -14.47 -11.61 -25.20
C ALA A 81 -13.22 -10.77 -25.54
N ALA A 82 -13.22 -9.48 -25.19
CA ALA A 82 -12.07 -8.59 -25.37
C ALA A 82 -10.83 -9.11 -24.63
N MET A 83 -11.02 -9.59 -23.41
CA MET A 83 -9.95 -10.12 -22.57
C MET A 83 -9.60 -11.56 -22.92
N ALA A 84 -10.42 -12.34 -23.63
CA ALA A 84 -9.98 -13.64 -24.12
C ALA A 84 -8.92 -13.49 -25.21
N GLU A 85 -9.14 -12.55 -26.14
CA GLU A 85 -8.33 -12.39 -27.36
C GLU A 85 -7.23 -11.33 -27.22
N GLY A 86 -7.49 -10.26 -26.48
CA GLY A 86 -6.61 -9.11 -26.31
C GLY A 86 -5.95 -9.03 -24.94
N LYS A 87 -5.27 -7.91 -24.70
CA LYS A 87 -4.72 -7.53 -23.40
C LYS A 87 -5.34 -6.25 -22.88
N SER A 88 -5.96 -5.45 -23.73
CA SER A 88 -6.39 -4.10 -23.36
C SER A 88 -7.75 -3.76 -23.95
N VAL A 89 -8.65 -3.27 -23.11
CA VAL A 89 -9.97 -2.77 -23.50
C VAL A 89 -10.20 -1.38 -22.93
N TYR A 90 -10.68 -0.49 -23.78
CA TYR A 90 -11.15 0.83 -23.40
C TYR A 90 -12.68 0.88 -23.44
N LEU A 91 -13.31 1.38 -22.38
CA LEU A 91 -14.74 1.57 -22.30
C LEU A 91 -15.03 3.05 -22.59
N ASN A 92 -15.79 3.33 -23.64
CA ASN A 92 -16.32 4.68 -23.86
C ASN A 92 -17.27 5.07 -22.71
N ALA A 93 -17.45 6.36 -22.46
CA ALA A 93 -18.41 6.83 -21.49
C ALA A 93 -19.81 6.22 -21.74
N GLY A 94 -20.45 5.73 -20.68
CA GLY A 94 -21.69 4.96 -20.72
C GLY A 94 -21.88 4.12 -19.47
N THR A 95 -23.01 3.41 -19.38
CA THR A 95 -23.37 2.56 -18.23
C THR A 95 -23.39 1.09 -18.61
N TYR A 96 -22.45 0.31 -18.10
CA TYR A 96 -22.21 -1.08 -18.46
C TYR A 96 -22.70 -2.02 -17.38
N GLN A 97 -23.73 -2.81 -17.68
CA GLN A 97 -24.30 -3.77 -16.75
C GLN A 97 -23.56 -5.09 -16.82
N LEU A 98 -23.01 -5.54 -15.68
CA LEU A 98 -22.50 -6.90 -15.53
C LEU A 98 -23.67 -7.82 -15.17
N THR A 99 -23.71 -8.96 -15.84
CA THR A 99 -24.61 -10.10 -15.52
C THR A 99 -23.85 -11.31 -15.02
N ASP A 100 -22.52 -11.27 -15.11
CA ASP A 100 -21.58 -12.32 -14.73
C ASP A 100 -20.23 -11.65 -14.38
N ASP A 101 -19.34 -12.40 -13.74
CA ASP A 101 -17.98 -11.96 -13.48
C ASP A 101 -17.18 -11.77 -14.79
N VAL A 102 -16.27 -10.81 -14.77
CA VAL A 102 -15.29 -10.54 -15.82
C VAL A 102 -13.94 -11.10 -15.39
N TYR A 103 -13.32 -11.93 -16.21
CA TYR A 103 -12.04 -12.56 -15.91
C TYR A 103 -10.91 -12.03 -16.80
N VAL A 104 -9.86 -11.56 -16.13
CA VAL A 104 -8.56 -11.22 -16.72
C VAL A 104 -7.57 -12.29 -16.29
N ALA A 105 -7.62 -13.45 -16.95
CA ALA A 105 -6.87 -14.63 -16.56
C ALA A 105 -5.51 -14.74 -17.25
N ASN A 106 -4.44 -14.96 -16.48
CA ASN A 106 -3.09 -15.29 -16.96
C ASN A 106 -2.53 -14.29 -17.98
N LYS A 107 -2.62 -12.99 -17.66
CA LYS A 107 -2.14 -11.92 -18.53
C LYS A 107 -1.07 -11.04 -17.91
N LEU A 108 -0.12 -10.67 -18.77
CA LEU A 108 0.85 -9.62 -18.52
C LEU A 108 0.37 -8.31 -19.15
N ASN A 109 0.44 -7.21 -18.38
CA ASN A 109 0.10 -5.86 -18.82
C ASN A 109 -1.36 -5.72 -19.30
N ALA A 110 -2.28 -6.44 -18.66
CA ALA A 110 -3.70 -6.35 -18.99
C ALA A 110 -4.27 -4.97 -18.61
N LYS A 111 -5.21 -4.43 -19.39
CA LYS A 111 -5.79 -3.11 -19.13
C LYS A 111 -7.30 -3.09 -19.32
N ILE A 112 -8.02 -2.55 -18.35
CA ILE A 112 -9.44 -2.15 -18.47
C ILE A 112 -9.52 -0.69 -18.07
N VAL A 113 -9.70 0.20 -19.04
CA VAL A 113 -9.61 1.66 -18.81
C VAL A 113 -10.83 2.37 -19.35
N SER A 114 -11.20 3.48 -18.72
CA SER A 114 -12.16 4.43 -19.25
C SER A 114 -11.80 5.86 -18.84
N ASP A 115 -12.47 6.83 -19.45
CA ASP A 115 -12.52 8.22 -19.00
C ASP A 115 -13.96 8.59 -18.64
N GLY A 116 -14.59 7.81 -17.75
CA GLY A 116 -15.94 8.10 -17.23
C GLY A 116 -17.02 7.04 -17.51
N ALA A 117 -16.67 5.79 -17.82
CA ALA A 117 -17.64 4.70 -17.83
C ALA A 117 -18.09 4.35 -16.41
N THR A 118 -19.38 4.07 -16.29
CA THR A 118 -19.98 3.47 -15.09
C THR A 118 -20.20 2.00 -15.34
N ILE A 119 -19.76 1.14 -14.43
CA ILE A 119 -20.06 -0.29 -14.41
C ILE A 119 -21.09 -0.53 -13.29
N GLU A 120 -22.29 -0.97 -13.66
CA GLU A 120 -23.27 -1.52 -12.73
C GLU A 120 -22.90 -2.98 -12.49
N GLY A 121 -22.19 -3.22 -11.39
CA GLY A 121 -21.64 -4.52 -11.04
C GLY A 121 -22.71 -5.55 -10.67
N ASN A 122 -23.85 -5.13 -10.11
CA ASN A 122 -24.95 -6.03 -9.71
C ASN A 122 -24.50 -7.20 -8.81
N GLY A 123 -23.47 -7.01 -7.99
CA GLY A 123 -22.85 -8.02 -7.14
C GLY A 123 -21.73 -8.83 -7.82
N HIS A 124 -21.46 -8.60 -9.11
CA HIS A 124 -20.41 -9.27 -9.88
C HIS A 124 -19.06 -8.58 -9.75
N LYS A 125 -18.02 -9.31 -10.17
CA LYS A 125 -16.62 -8.92 -9.99
C LYS A 125 -15.89 -8.73 -11.32
N ILE A 126 -14.88 -7.87 -11.31
CA ILE A 126 -13.78 -7.89 -12.26
C ILE A 126 -12.62 -8.59 -11.57
N VAL A 127 -12.26 -9.78 -12.05
CA VAL A 127 -11.29 -10.68 -11.43
C VAL A 127 -10.00 -10.71 -12.25
N ILE A 128 -8.94 -10.12 -11.70
CA ILE A 128 -7.58 -10.28 -12.21
C ILE A 128 -7.00 -11.53 -11.55
N VAL A 129 -6.72 -12.57 -12.33
CA VAL A 129 -6.32 -13.87 -11.77
C VAL A 129 -5.14 -14.48 -12.53
N GLY A 130 -4.18 -15.00 -11.78
CA GLY A 130 -3.12 -15.86 -12.30
C GLY A 130 -3.20 -17.27 -11.75
N ASP A 131 -2.72 -18.24 -12.52
CA ASP A 131 -2.31 -19.56 -12.00
C ASP A 131 -1.24 -19.36 -10.92
N ASN A 132 -0.40 -18.34 -11.11
CA ASN A 132 0.57 -17.81 -10.15
C ASN A 132 0.95 -16.35 -10.52
N TYR A 133 1.69 -15.70 -9.61
CA TYR A 133 2.18 -14.33 -9.80
C TYR A 133 3.04 -14.10 -11.05
N THR A 134 3.64 -15.15 -11.66
CA THR A 134 4.45 -14.98 -12.88
C THR A 134 3.62 -14.94 -14.16
N THR A 135 2.40 -15.48 -14.12
CA THR A 135 1.46 -15.53 -15.26
C THR A 135 0.49 -14.36 -15.29
N SER A 136 0.23 -13.71 -14.15
CA SER A 136 -0.57 -12.49 -14.03
C SER A 136 0.28 -11.35 -13.45
N GLN A 137 0.63 -10.37 -14.27
CA GLN A 137 1.47 -9.24 -13.86
C GLN A 137 1.06 -7.92 -14.48
N TYR A 138 1.27 -6.82 -13.75
CA TYR A 138 1.15 -5.45 -14.25
C TYR A 138 -0.23 -5.12 -14.84
N ALA A 139 -1.28 -5.75 -14.32
CA ALA A 139 -2.63 -5.42 -14.71
C ALA A 139 -2.98 -3.99 -14.26
N SER A 140 -3.78 -3.28 -15.06
CA SER A 140 -4.21 -1.92 -14.76
C SER A 140 -5.70 -1.76 -14.97
N ILE A 141 -6.40 -1.26 -13.95
CA ILE A 141 -7.80 -0.84 -14.05
C ILE A 141 -7.88 0.65 -13.71
N SER A 142 -8.52 1.46 -14.55
CA SER A 142 -8.55 2.91 -14.33
C SER A 142 -9.75 3.64 -14.88
N GLY A 143 -10.15 4.73 -14.20
CA GLY A 143 -11.09 5.74 -14.70
C GLY A 143 -12.55 5.27 -14.76
N LEU A 144 -12.91 4.33 -13.89
CA LEU A 144 -14.25 3.73 -13.81
C LEU A 144 -15.02 4.25 -12.59
N THR A 145 -16.33 4.28 -12.70
CA THR A 145 -17.24 4.26 -11.55
C THR A 145 -17.84 2.85 -11.46
N ILE A 146 -17.67 2.16 -10.34
CA ILE A 146 -18.17 0.80 -10.12
C ILE A 146 -19.24 0.85 -9.02
N ILE A 147 -20.48 0.58 -9.40
CA ILE A 147 -21.62 0.57 -8.48
C ILE A 147 -21.97 -0.88 -8.16
N ASN A 148 -22.04 -1.23 -6.87
CA ASN A 148 -22.38 -2.57 -6.40
C ASN A 148 -21.56 -3.65 -7.12
N GLY A 149 -20.25 -3.45 -7.24
CA GLY A 149 -19.33 -4.38 -7.88
C GLY A 149 -17.97 -4.37 -7.19
N THR A 150 -17.16 -5.38 -7.46
CA THR A 150 -15.85 -5.56 -6.80
C THR A 150 -14.75 -5.72 -7.83
N ILE A 151 -13.58 -5.11 -7.60
CA ILE A 151 -12.35 -5.56 -8.26
C ILE A 151 -11.66 -6.57 -7.35
N ARG A 152 -11.40 -7.76 -7.87
CA ARG A 152 -10.72 -8.82 -7.14
C ARG A 152 -9.38 -9.15 -7.81
N VAL A 153 -8.32 -9.18 -7.02
CA VAL A 153 -6.95 -9.49 -7.46
C VAL A 153 -6.52 -10.79 -6.80
N GLU A 154 -6.21 -11.79 -7.62
CA GLU A 154 -5.78 -13.10 -7.20
C GLU A 154 -4.46 -13.52 -7.83
N ASN A 155 -3.51 -13.91 -6.99
CA ASN A 155 -2.21 -14.45 -7.40
C ASN A 155 -1.53 -13.60 -8.48
N SER A 156 -1.52 -12.28 -8.29
CA SER A 156 -1.06 -11.32 -9.30
C SER A 156 0.01 -10.39 -8.74
N PHE A 157 1.03 -10.12 -9.55
CA PHE A 157 2.11 -9.19 -9.19
C PHE A 157 1.87 -7.81 -9.79
N ALA A 158 2.02 -6.77 -8.97
CA ALA A 158 2.02 -5.38 -9.40
C ALA A 158 0.75 -4.91 -10.13
N THR A 159 -0.43 -5.31 -9.64
CA THR A 159 -1.71 -4.78 -10.16
C THR A 159 -1.90 -3.33 -9.70
N THR A 160 -2.31 -2.46 -10.62
CA THR A 160 -2.57 -1.04 -10.36
C THR A 160 -4.04 -0.71 -10.60
N ILE A 161 -4.72 -0.17 -9.58
CA ILE A 161 -6.10 0.32 -9.66
C ILE A 161 -6.06 1.82 -9.38
N THR A 162 -6.43 2.64 -10.37
CA THR A 162 -6.34 4.10 -10.23
C THR A 162 -7.61 4.83 -10.63
N ASN A 163 -7.83 6.04 -10.10
CA ASN A 163 -8.89 6.95 -10.57
C ASN A 163 -10.28 6.29 -10.63
N THR A 164 -10.58 5.42 -9.66
CA THR A 164 -11.79 4.58 -9.69
C THR A 164 -12.66 4.89 -8.48
N GLN A 165 -13.96 5.01 -8.70
CA GLN A 165 -14.95 5.16 -7.62
C GLN A 165 -15.65 3.83 -7.39
N PHE A 166 -15.77 3.43 -6.13
CA PHE A 166 -16.56 2.29 -5.67
C PHE A 166 -17.73 2.82 -4.87
N ILE A 167 -18.95 2.39 -5.21
CA ILE A 167 -20.18 2.91 -4.64
C ILE A 167 -21.12 1.77 -4.28
N ASN A 168 -21.56 1.72 -3.03
CA ASN A 168 -22.53 0.73 -2.52
C ASN A 168 -22.08 -0.73 -2.77
N ALA A 169 -20.79 -1.02 -2.72
CA ALA A 169 -20.26 -2.36 -2.87
C ALA A 169 -20.27 -3.10 -1.51
N SER A 170 -20.46 -4.42 -1.54
CA SER A 170 -20.14 -5.23 -0.35
C SER A 170 -18.64 -5.16 -0.03
N VAL A 171 -17.81 -5.16 -1.09
CA VAL A 171 -16.37 -4.96 -1.01
C VAL A 171 -15.95 -4.18 -2.25
N GLY A 172 -15.28 -3.04 -2.11
CA GLY A 172 -14.78 -2.28 -3.26
C GLY A 172 -13.64 -3.02 -3.98
N ILE A 173 -12.54 -3.24 -3.26
CA ILE A 173 -11.37 -3.99 -3.74
C ILE A 173 -11.07 -5.17 -2.82
N GLU A 174 -10.78 -6.32 -3.42
CA GLU A 174 -10.46 -7.56 -2.71
C GLU A 174 -9.13 -8.13 -3.21
N PHE A 175 -8.13 -8.23 -2.33
CA PHE A 175 -6.90 -8.97 -2.59
C PHE A 175 -6.99 -10.36 -1.97
N ALA A 176 -6.87 -11.41 -2.77
CA ALA A 176 -7.10 -12.78 -2.32
C ALA A 176 -6.07 -13.76 -2.88
N ASN A 177 -5.28 -14.33 -1.98
CA ASN A 177 -4.28 -15.34 -2.32
C ASN A 177 -4.92 -16.73 -2.34
N THR A 178 -5.15 -17.27 -3.53
CA THR A 178 -5.84 -18.57 -3.72
C THR A 178 -4.87 -19.72 -4.02
N ASN A 179 -3.69 -19.42 -4.58
CA ASN A 179 -2.65 -20.41 -4.89
C ASN A 179 -1.24 -19.92 -4.62
N THR A 180 -0.96 -18.63 -4.86
CA THR A 180 0.32 -17.98 -4.52
C THR A 180 0.03 -16.68 -3.79
N TRP A 181 0.97 -15.72 -3.83
CA TRP A 181 0.81 -14.39 -3.26
C TRP A 181 0.38 -13.35 -4.29
N SER A 182 -0.02 -12.17 -3.80
CA SER A 182 -0.34 -10.99 -4.61
C SER A 182 0.35 -9.75 -4.01
N GLU A 183 1.50 -9.35 -4.55
CA GLU A 183 2.36 -8.32 -3.97
C GLU A 183 2.57 -7.13 -4.93
N TYR A 184 3.15 -6.05 -4.42
CA TYR A 184 3.49 -4.83 -5.18
C TYR A 184 2.27 -4.12 -5.77
N ASN A 185 1.08 -4.33 -5.20
CA ASN A 185 -0.13 -3.74 -5.74
C ASN A 185 -0.20 -2.25 -5.41
N LYS A 186 -0.86 -1.50 -6.30
CA LYS A 186 -1.06 -0.05 -6.13
C LYS A 186 -2.53 0.30 -6.25
N VAL A 187 -3.08 0.96 -5.24
CA VAL A 187 -4.40 1.59 -5.26
C VAL A 187 -4.22 3.09 -5.10
N GLU A 188 -4.57 3.87 -6.10
CA GLU A 188 -4.25 5.30 -6.14
C GLU A 188 -5.45 6.15 -6.58
N ASN A 189 -5.69 7.27 -5.90
CA ASN A 189 -6.75 8.21 -6.28
C ASN A 189 -8.13 7.54 -6.44
N CYS A 190 -8.45 6.61 -5.54
CA CYS A 190 -9.73 5.90 -5.53
C CYS A 190 -10.65 6.43 -4.43
N GLN A 191 -11.96 6.32 -4.65
CA GLN A 191 -12.97 6.75 -3.68
C GLN A 191 -13.89 5.59 -3.36
N PHE A 192 -14.14 5.36 -2.07
CA PHE A 192 -15.00 4.29 -1.56
C PHE A 192 -16.19 4.95 -0.86
N ILE A 193 -17.39 4.74 -1.37
CA ILE A 193 -18.59 5.48 -0.97
C ILE A 193 -19.67 4.49 -0.55
N ASN A 194 -19.95 4.44 0.75
CA ASN A 194 -20.98 3.56 1.30
C ASN A 194 -20.73 2.07 0.99
N ASP A 195 -19.46 1.67 0.97
CA ASP A 195 -19.08 0.27 0.82
C ASP A 195 -19.09 -0.42 2.19
N SER A 196 -19.54 -1.68 2.27
CA SER A 196 -19.47 -2.43 3.55
C SER A 196 -18.02 -2.64 3.98
N VAL A 197 -17.15 -2.93 3.01
CA VAL A 197 -15.69 -2.88 3.16
C VAL A 197 -15.10 -2.15 1.96
N GLY A 198 -14.29 -1.11 2.16
CA GLY A 198 -13.63 -0.42 1.03
C GLY A 198 -12.57 -1.32 0.37
N ILE A 199 -11.54 -1.70 1.13
CA ILE A 199 -10.47 -2.61 0.69
C ILE A 199 -10.34 -3.78 1.67
N ALA A 200 -10.30 -5.01 1.15
CA ALA A 200 -10.09 -6.22 1.94
C ALA A 200 -8.83 -6.97 1.51
N PHE A 201 -7.93 -7.24 2.45
CA PHE A 201 -6.85 -8.20 2.33
C PHE A 201 -7.27 -9.49 3.01
N ARG A 202 -7.54 -10.52 2.20
CA ARG A 202 -8.22 -11.73 2.66
C ARG A 202 -7.29 -12.72 3.34
N THR A 203 -7.85 -13.53 4.23
CA THR A 203 -7.16 -14.75 4.67
C THR A 203 -6.82 -15.62 3.45
N PRO A 204 -5.57 -16.07 3.28
CA PRO A 204 -5.19 -16.93 2.16
C PRO A 204 -5.95 -18.26 2.19
N VAL A 205 -6.37 -18.73 1.01
CA VAL A 205 -7.09 -20.00 0.88
C VAL A 205 -6.14 -21.14 1.26
N ASN A 206 -6.56 -22.00 2.19
CA ASN A 206 -5.74 -23.08 2.78
C ASN A 206 -4.58 -22.63 3.69
N GLY A 207 -4.61 -21.39 4.21
CA GLY A 207 -3.54 -20.76 5.04
C GLY A 207 -3.12 -21.46 6.35
N THR A 208 -3.54 -22.70 6.59
CA THR A 208 -3.07 -23.54 7.71
C THR A 208 -2.92 -25.04 7.34
N LEU A 209 -3.24 -25.45 6.11
CA LEU A 209 -3.38 -26.87 5.74
C LEU A 209 -2.71 -27.21 4.40
N GLY A 210 -1.40 -26.91 4.29
CA GLY A 210 -0.54 -27.46 3.23
C GLY A 210 -0.76 -26.91 1.82
N GLY A 211 -1.41 -25.75 1.67
CA GLY A 211 -1.50 -25.03 0.39
C GLY A 211 -0.29 -24.13 0.11
N ASN A 212 -0.14 -23.70 -1.15
CA ASN A 212 0.94 -22.79 -1.58
C ASN A 212 0.59 -21.30 -1.40
N ALA A 213 -0.66 -20.97 -1.11
CA ALA A 213 -1.09 -19.59 -0.92
C ALA A 213 -0.53 -19.04 0.39
N THR A 214 0.26 -17.97 0.29
CA THR A 214 0.83 -17.29 1.47
C THR A 214 -0.07 -16.11 1.88
N GLY A 215 0.12 -15.59 3.09
CA GLY A 215 -0.56 -14.38 3.56
C GLY A 215 -0.08 -13.10 2.89
N SER A 216 0.97 -13.15 2.07
CA SER A 216 1.70 -11.95 1.66
C SER A 216 0.93 -11.10 0.65
N TYR A 217 0.74 -9.85 1.04
CA TYR A 217 0.31 -8.72 0.22
C TYR A 217 1.38 -7.61 0.22
N SER A 218 2.64 -8.01 0.45
CA SER A 218 3.74 -7.12 0.77
C SER A 218 4.08 -6.11 -0.32
N SER A 219 4.77 -5.03 0.09
CA SER A 219 5.22 -3.95 -0.82
C SER A 219 4.09 -3.27 -1.59
N SER A 220 2.87 -3.31 -1.06
CA SER A 220 1.70 -2.67 -1.67
C SER A 220 1.57 -1.21 -1.22
N ILE A 221 0.96 -0.38 -2.07
CA ILE A 221 0.76 1.05 -1.81
C ILE A 221 -0.71 1.40 -1.98
N ILE A 222 -1.29 2.03 -0.97
CA ILE A 222 -2.60 2.67 -1.03
C ILE A 222 -2.35 4.17 -0.86
N GLU A 223 -2.62 4.98 -1.89
CA GLU A 223 -2.32 6.42 -1.83
C GLU A 223 -3.43 7.32 -2.38
N ARG A 224 -3.59 8.51 -1.79
CA ARG A 224 -4.56 9.53 -2.22
C ARG A 224 -6.01 8.99 -2.33
N CYS A 225 -6.37 8.03 -1.49
CA CYS A 225 -7.70 7.44 -1.49
C CYS A 225 -8.60 8.10 -0.44
N SER A 226 -9.92 8.08 -0.67
CA SER A 226 -10.90 8.50 0.34
C SER A 226 -11.95 7.44 0.61
N PHE A 227 -12.35 7.33 1.87
CA PHE A 227 -13.37 6.39 2.35
C PHE A 227 -14.47 7.18 3.04
N ASN A 228 -15.71 7.08 2.55
CA ASN A 228 -16.90 7.59 3.20
C ASN A 228 -17.64 6.43 3.87
N ILE A 229 -17.43 6.28 5.17
CA ILE A 229 -17.82 5.14 5.99
C ILE A 229 -19.09 5.50 6.77
N GLN A 230 -20.08 4.60 6.69
CA GLN A 230 -21.34 4.64 7.44
C GLN A 230 -21.39 3.52 8.49
N ASP A 231 -22.53 3.38 9.16
CA ASP A 231 -22.76 2.36 10.18
C ASP A 231 -22.48 0.93 9.69
N ASN A 232 -21.73 0.19 10.51
CA ASN A 232 -21.30 -1.20 10.31
C ASN A 232 -20.37 -1.40 9.10
N GLN A 233 -19.61 -0.37 8.73
CA GLN A 233 -18.68 -0.40 7.60
C GLN A 233 -17.21 -0.32 8.05
N ILE A 234 -16.33 -0.82 7.18
CA ILE A 234 -14.88 -0.81 7.37
C ILE A 234 -14.20 -0.17 6.16
N GLY A 235 -13.30 0.77 6.37
CA GLY A 235 -12.52 1.35 5.27
C GLY A 235 -11.54 0.34 4.67
N ILE A 236 -10.55 -0.07 5.46
CA ILE A 236 -9.56 -1.09 5.11
C ILE A 236 -9.62 -2.22 6.14
N ASN A 237 -9.70 -3.46 5.66
CA ASN A 237 -9.75 -4.66 6.49
C ASN A 237 -8.59 -5.60 6.16
N VAL A 238 -7.70 -5.83 7.11
CA VAL A 238 -6.64 -6.85 7.04
C VAL A 238 -7.10 -8.04 7.86
N GLU A 239 -7.45 -9.14 7.19
CA GLU A 239 -7.98 -10.33 7.85
C GLU A 239 -6.89 -11.17 8.50
N ARG A 240 -7.31 -12.11 9.37
CA ARG A 240 -6.43 -13.13 9.94
C ARG A 240 -5.56 -13.81 8.90
N LEU A 241 -4.26 -13.94 9.22
CA LEU A 241 -3.23 -14.52 8.34
C LEU A 241 -2.94 -13.72 7.05
N ALA A 242 -3.55 -12.55 6.84
CA ALA A 242 -3.14 -11.63 5.79
C ALA A 242 -1.96 -10.78 6.30
N GLU A 243 -0.95 -10.58 5.46
CA GLU A 243 0.28 -9.86 5.77
C GLU A 243 0.46 -8.70 4.79
N LEU A 244 0.04 -7.49 5.17
CA LEU A 244 0.24 -6.26 4.40
C LEU A 244 1.62 -5.66 4.68
N SER A 245 2.67 -6.46 4.67
CA SER A 245 4.00 -6.06 5.15
C SER A 245 4.74 -5.13 4.19
N ASP A 246 5.73 -4.39 4.67
CA ASP A 246 6.59 -3.51 3.85
C ASP A 246 5.80 -2.53 2.95
N SER A 247 4.60 -2.17 3.38
CA SER A 247 3.59 -1.46 2.57
C SER A 247 3.40 -0.02 3.03
N GLN A 248 2.68 0.78 2.25
CA GLN A 248 2.46 2.19 2.56
C GLN A 248 1.00 2.59 2.34
N ILE A 249 0.41 3.26 3.34
CA ILE A 249 -0.89 3.91 3.27
C ILE A 249 -0.65 5.42 3.39
N GLN A 250 -0.81 6.16 2.29
CA GLN A 250 -0.31 7.53 2.15
C GLN A 250 -1.39 8.51 1.70
N ASP A 251 -1.50 9.66 2.36
CA ASP A 251 -2.45 10.71 1.99
C ASP A 251 -3.90 10.19 1.85
N VAL A 252 -4.26 9.23 2.70
CA VAL A 252 -5.58 8.59 2.71
C VAL A 252 -6.49 9.31 3.71
N ARG A 253 -7.75 9.54 3.35
CA ARG A 253 -8.74 10.17 4.24
C ARG A 253 -9.93 9.25 4.51
N PHE A 254 -10.24 9.07 5.78
CA PHE A 254 -11.43 8.36 6.25
C PHE A 254 -12.42 9.38 6.82
N TRP A 255 -13.62 9.45 6.24
CA TRP A 255 -14.75 10.24 6.72
C TRP A 255 -15.76 9.32 7.38
N MET A 256 -16.04 9.56 8.66
CA MET A 256 -16.83 8.69 9.53
C MET A 256 -17.85 9.50 10.33
N GLY A 257 -18.92 8.86 10.81
CA GLY A 257 -19.84 9.46 11.78
C GLY A 257 -20.80 10.52 11.23
N GLN A 258 -20.93 10.66 9.90
CA GLN A 258 -21.93 11.56 9.30
C GLN A 258 -23.37 11.04 9.45
N VAL A 259 -23.53 9.72 9.47
CA VAL A 259 -24.80 9.02 9.65
C VAL A 259 -24.60 7.95 10.71
N GLY A 260 -25.34 8.03 11.80
CA GLY A 260 -25.63 6.86 12.64
C GLY A 260 -24.69 6.57 13.82
N SER A 261 -25.20 5.68 14.68
CA SER A 261 -24.78 5.34 16.04
C SER A 261 -24.21 3.92 16.14
N GLY A 262 -23.86 3.33 15.00
CA GLY A 262 -23.37 1.96 14.86
C GLY A 262 -21.84 1.87 14.78
N ASN A 263 -21.32 0.64 14.72
CA ASN A 263 -19.89 0.39 14.69
C ASN A 263 -19.28 0.89 13.36
N GLN A 264 -18.25 1.71 13.40
CA GLN A 264 -17.56 2.17 12.20
C GLN A 264 -16.05 2.05 12.42
N THR A 265 -15.33 1.45 11.49
CA THR A 265 -13.88 1.28 11.61
C THR A 265 -13.14 1.81 10.38
N GLY A 266 -12.18 2.73 10.56
CA GLY A 266 -11.36 3.22 9.46
C GLY A 266 -10.43 2.12 8.92
N LEU A 267 -9.52 1.65 9.76
CA LEU A 267 -8.61 0.54 9.51
C LEU A 267 -8.82 -0.54 10.56
N ARG A 268 -9.15 -1.76 10.14
CA ARG A 268 -9.23 -2.95 10.99
C ARG A 268 -8.09 -3.89 10.64
N ASP A 269 -7.34 -4.31 11.65
CA ASP A 269 -6.25 -5.27 11.51
C ASP A 269 -6.44 -6.46 12.43
N ASP A 270 -6.67 -7.63 11.85
CA ASP A 270 -6.64 -8.96 12.49
C ASP A 270 -5.51 -9.83 11.91
N GLY A 271 -4.58 -9.25 11.13
CA GLY A 271 -3.52 -9.97 10.43
C GLY A 271 -2.13 -9.45 10.83
N SER A 272 -1.34 -9.02 9.86
CA SER A 272 -0.03 -8.42 10.11
C SER A 272 0.15 -7.20 9.21
N MET A 273 0.64 -6.12 9.80
CA MET A 273 1.06 -4.90 9.10
C MET A 273 2.53 -4.59 9.42
N TYR A 274 3.38 -5.62 9.38
CA TYR A 274 4.80 -5.49 9.67
C TYR A 274 5.50 -4.53 8.71
N GLN A 275 6.13 -3.49 9.25
CA GLN A 275 6.78 -2.44 8.46
C GLN A 275 5.82 -1.69 7.52
N THR A 276 4.51 -1.74 7.76
CA THR A 276 3.53 -0.94 7.02
C THR A 276 3.47 0.47 7.59
N LEU A 277 3.65 1.47 6.73
CA LEU A 277 3.67 2.87 7.12
C LEU A 277 2.31 3.54 6.87
N LEU A 278 1.78 4.23 7.86
CA LEU A 278 0.69 5.21 7.70
C LEU A 278 1.32 6.60 7.70
N LEU A 279 1.24 7.30 6.58
CA LEU A 279 1.84 8.63 6.38
C LEU A 279 0.79 9.60 5.84
N GLY A 280 0.60 10.76 6.47
CA GLY A 280 -0.40 11.74 6.04
C GLY A 280 -1.85 11.22 6.09
N VAL A 281 -2.13 10.17 6.85
CA VAL A 281 -3.46 9.56 6.93
C VAL A 281 -4.37 10.37 7.87
N VAL A 282 -5.53 10.78 7.38
CA VAL A 282 -6.50 11.57 8.16
C VAL A 282 -7.72 10.71 8.47
N PHE A 283 -7.97 10.47 9.74
CA PHE A 283 -9.23 9.93 10.23
C PHE A 283 -10.07 11.08 10.76
N GLU A 284 -11.25 11.28 10.20
CA GLU A 284 -12.14 12.38 10.58
C GLU A 284 -13.54 11.88 10.92
N SER A 285 -13.95 12.22 12.13
CA SER A 285 -15.29 11.94 12.63
C SER A 285 -16.16 13.19 12.67
N PHE A 286 -17.40 13.03 12.21
CA PHE A 286 -18.47 14.01 12.32
C PHE A 286 -19.48 13.67 13.43
N ALA A 287 -19.21 12.64 14.25
CA ALA A 287 -20.10 12.20 15.31
C ALA A 287 -20.03 13.11 16.55
N ASN A 288 -21.18 13.52 17.08
CA ASN A 288 -21.25 14.25 18.35
C ASN A 288 -21.08 13.34 19.57
N GLN A 289 -21.62 12.11 19.49
CA GLN A 289 -21.57 11.10 20.55
C GLN A 289 -21.23 9.75 19.91
N PRO A 290 -19.93 9.45 19.71
CA PRO A 290 -19.52 8.24 19.01
C PRO A 290 -19.80 6.98 19.84
N ASN A 291 -20.27 5.93 19.17
CA ASN A 291 -20.51 4.61 19.74
C ASN A 291 -19.85 3.56 18.83
N ASP A 292 -18.98 2.72 19.39
CA ASP A 292 -18.18 1.73 18.64
C ASP A 292 -17.50 2.28 17.37
N MET A 293 -16.98 3.51 17.45
CA MET A 293 -16.33 4.14 16.30
C MET A 293 -14.83 4.27 16.54
N TYR A 294 -14.07 3.57 15.69
CA TYR A 294 -12.64 3.35 15.82
C TYR A 294 -11.90 3.83 14.56
N ALA A 295 -10.93 4.73 14.69
CA ALA A 295 -10.10 5.06 13.53
C ALA A 295 -9.23 3.86 13.15
N ILE A 296 -8.58 3.22 14.13
CA ILE A 296 -7.88 1.95 13.97
C ILE A 296 -8.40 0.95 15.01
N ALA A 297 -8.71 -0.28 14.59
CA ALA A 297 -9.05 -1.39 15.49
C ALA A 297 -8.05 -2.53 15.32
N LEU A 298 -7.38 -2.91 16.41
CA LEU A 298 -6.43 -4.02 16.45
C LEU A 298 -7.10 -5.23 17.10
N ASP A 299 -7.29 -6.28 16.30
CA ASP A 299 -7.90 -7.53 16.73
C ASP A 299 -6.86 -8.54 17.26
N LYS A 300 -7.35 -9.62 17.85
CA LYS A 300 -6.55 -10.57 18.66
C LYS A 300 -5.36 -11.19 17.92
N ASN A 301 -5.42 -11.31 16.60
CA ASN A 301 -4.36 -11.95 15.82
C ASN A 301 -3.43 -10.91 15.16
N CYS A 302 -3.65 -9.61 15.39
CA CYS A 302 -2.77 -8.56 14.91
C CYS A 302 -1.37 -8.70 15.52
N ASP A 303 -0.39 -9.02 14.67
CA ASP A 303 1.02 -9.06 15.03
C ASP A 303 1.93 -8.83 13.80
N PRO A 304 2.63 -7.69 13.69
CA PRO A 304 2.49 -6.47 14.49
C PRO A 304 1.54 -5.46 13.83
N ALA A 305 1.13 -4.48 14.63
CA ALA A 305 0.34 -3.32 14.20
C ALA A 305 1.13 -2.42 13.22
N PRO A 306 0.45 -1.57 12.44
CA PRO A 306 1.12 -0.64 11.53
C PRO A 306 1.91 0.46 12.26
N ILE A 307 2.85 1.06 11.54
CA ILE A 307 3.65 2.20 12.00
C ILE A 307 2.89 3.51 11.71
N LEU A 308 2.65 4.32 12.73
CA LEU A 308 2.07 5.66 12.60
C LEU A 308 3.19 6.70 12.38
N ASP A 309 3.25 7.31 11.21
CA ASP A 309 4.26 8.32 10.86
C ASP A 309 3.68 9.74 10.81
N GLY A 310 4.47 10.71 10.33
CA GLY A 310 4.13 12.11 10.22
C GLY A 310 2.81 12.34 9.47
N GLY A 311 2.01 13.26 10.00
CA GLY A 311 0.74 13.66 9.38
C GLY A 311 -0.42 12.71 9.62
N VAL A 312 -0.25 11.61 10.37
CA VAL A 312 -1.39 10.84 10.88
C VAL A 312 -2.19 11.71 11.85
N SER A 313 -3.48 11.90 11.59
CA SER A 313 -4.34 12.77 12.41
C SER A 313 -5.70 12.15 12.68
N PHE A 314 -6.23 12.46 13.86
CA PHE A 314 -7.55 12.05 14.31
C PHE A 314 -8.36 13.30 14.62
N LEU A 315 -9.38 13.58 13.83
CA LEU A 315 -10.23 14.77 13.92
C LEU A 315 -11.63 14.37 14.42
N GLY A 316 -12.26 15.22 15.23
CA GLY A 316 -13.57 14.96 15.81
C GLY A 316 -13.56 14.06 17.05
N ASN A 317 -14.74 13.59 17.46
CA ASN A 317 -14.90 12.74 18.64
C ASN A 317 -14.79 11.26 18.25
N TRP A 318 -14.19 10.43 19.10
CA TRP A 318 -13.99 9.00 18.85
C TRP A 318 -14.40 8.16 20.07
N THR A 319 -14.83 6.92 19.85
CA THR A 319 -14.87 5.93 20.95
C THR A 319 -13.44 5.58 21.34
N ALA A 320 -12.59 5.30 20.35
CA ALA A 320 -11.14 5.31 20.49
C ALA A 320 -10.49 5.67 19.15
N MET A 321 -9.38 6.41 19.19
CA MET A 321 -8.55 6.64 17.99
C MET A 321 -7.88 5.33 17.57
N VAL A 322 -7.33 4.59 18.54
CA VAL A 322 -6.86 3.22 18.34
C VAL A 322 -7.49 2.33 19.42
N HIS A 323 -8.34 1.41 19.01
CA HIS A 323 -8.92 0.39 19.88
C HIS A 323 -7.99 -0.82 19.95
N ASN A 324 -7.37 -1.04 21.12
CA ASN A 324 -6.35 -2.06 21.33
C ASN A 324 -6.56 -2.80 22.67
N PRO A 325 -7.60 -3.65 22.76
CA PRO A 325 -7.90 -4.39 23.99
C PRO A 325 -6.90 -5.54 24.27
N TYR A 326 -6.03 -5.86 23.32
CA TYR A 326 -5.05 -6.95 23.40
C TYR A 326 -3.63 -6.48 23.73
N ALA A 327 -3.45 -5.18 24.02
CA ALA A 327 -2.15 -4.58 24.35
C ALA A 327 -1.07 -4.82 23.29
N ILE A 328 -1.45 -4.84 22.01
CA ILE A 328 -0.53 -4.96 20.89
C ILE A 328 0.38 -3.73 20.84
N TRP A 329 1.65 -3.92 20.53
CA TRP A 329 2.59 -2.82 20.47
C TRP A 329 2.30 -1.91 19.26
N ILE A 330 2.01 -0.63 19.52
CA ILE A 330 1.83 0.37 18.47
C ILE A 330 3.14 1.13 18.31
N SER A 331 3.67 1.12 17.09
CA SER A 331 4.88 1.88 16.74
C SER A 331 4.48 3.18 16.05
N GLY A 332 5.20 4.26 16.35
CA GLY A 332 5.09 5.49 15.56
C GLY A 332 6.28 6.43 15.75
N VAL A 333 6.44 7.38 14.83
CA VAL A 333 7.48 8.40 14.96
C VAL A 333 7.19 9.26 16.19
N GLY A 334 8.16 9.31 17.12
CA GLY A 334 7.98 9.97 18.42
C GLY A 334 7.30 9.11 19.48
N SER A 335 7.12 7.81 19.23
CA SER A 335 6.61 6.87 20.24
C SER A 335 7.55 6.77 21.44
N VAL A 336 6.98 6.56 22.63
CA VAL A 336 7.74 6.24 23.84
C VAL A 336 7.76 4.74 24.03
N PHE A 337 8.87 4.21 24.55
CA PHE A 337 8.96 2.79 24.88
C PHE A 337 9.56 2.57 26.26
N GLN A 338 9.25 1.41 26.86
CA GLN A 338 9.84 0.93 28.10
C GLN A 338 10.32 -0.51 27.91
N ARG A 339 11.46 -0.83 28.55
CA ARG A 339 11.98 -2.18 28.68
C ARG A 339 12.23 -2.43 30.16
N THR A 340 11.73 -3.55 30.66
CA THR A 340 11.80 -3.89 32.09
C THR A 340 12.55 -5.20 32.27
N ASP A 341 13.49 -5.19 33.21
CA ASP A 341 14.19 -6.37 33.74
C ASP A 341 14.82 -7.26 32.67
N VAL A 342 15.45 -6.63 31.68
CA VAL A 342 16.21 -7.34 30.64
C VAL A 342 17.43 -7.99 31.31
N SER A 343 17.42 -9.31 31.44
CA SER A 343 18.50 -10.08 32.07
C SER A 343 19.79 -10.01 31.26
N VAL A 344 20.90 -9.66 31.91
CA VAL A 344 22.23 -9.53 31.29
C VAL A 344 23.15 -10.65 31.80
N PRO A 345 23.69 -11.51 30.92
CA PRO A 345 24.63 -12.56 31.31
C PRO A 345 25.87 -11.97 32.00
N LEU A 346 26.13 -12.45 33.22
CA LEU A 346 27.31 -12.07 33.99
C LEU A 346 28.49 -12.99 33.63
N GLY A 347 29.55 -12.44 33.04
CA GLY A 347 30.81 -13.17 32.84
C GLY A 347 31.67 -13.21 34.11
N THR A 348 32.52 -14.22 34.27
CA THR A 348 33.37 -14.43 35.46
C THR A 348 34.86 -14.23 35.15
N ASN A 349 35.71 -14.26 36.18
CA ASN A 349 37.17 -14.11 36.07
C ASN A 349 37.60 -12.81 35.37
N GLY A 350 36.84 -11.73 35.60
CA GLY A 350 37.10 -10.43 34.99
C GLY A 350 36.80 -10.34 33.50
N GLN A 351 36.15 -11.35 32.91
CA GLN A 351 35.70 -11.37 31.52
C GLN A 351 34.22 -11.01 31.40
N PHE A 352 33.87 -10.23 30.37
CA PHE A 352 32.47 -9.92 30.07
C PHE A 352 31.73 -11.16 29.56
N GLY A 353 30.47 -11.29 29.98
CA GLY A 353 29.55 -12.30 29.47
C GLY A 353 29.07 -11.98 28.05
N GLY A 354 28.04 -12.70 27.61
CA GLY A 354 27.38 -12.43 26.33
C GLY A 354 26.68 -11.06 26.33
N ASN A 355 26.76 -10.34 25.21
CA ASN A 355 26.02 -9.10 25.01
C ASN A 355 24.52 -9.36 24.95
N VAL A 356 23.74 -8.46 25.54
CA VAL A 356 22.30 -8.35 25.31
C VAL A 356 22.02 -7.08 24.51
N SER A 357 21.12 -7.20 23.54
CA SER A 357 20.66 -6.10 22.69
C SER A 357 19.28 -5.67 23.14
N ILE A 358 19.12 -4.35 23.34
CA ILE A 358 17.81 -3.71 23.49
C ILE A 358 17.55 -2.92 22.22
N ASP A 359 16.50 -3.27 21.49
CA ASP A 359 16.09 -2.62 20.25
C ASP A 359 14.57 -2.34 20.21
N CYS A 360 14.16 -1.51 19.25
CA CYS A 360 12.78 -1.03 19.06
C CYS A 360 12.29 -1.32 17.64
N LYS A 361 12.28 -2.57 17.21
CA LYS A 361 11.81 -2.91 15.85
C LYS A 361 10.30 -2.66 15.71
N PRO A 362 9.83 -2.12 14.57
CA PRO A 362 10.58 -1.78 13.34
C PRO A 362 11.25 -0.40 13.32
N LEU A 363 11.08 0.41 14.38
CA LEU A 363 11.64 1.76 14.50
C LEU A 363 13.12 1.74 14.95
N LYS A 364 13.69 2.93 15.10
CA LYS A 364 15.02 3.14 15.68
C LYS A 364 14.89 3.87 17.00
N ILE A 365 15.89 3.74 17.86
CA ILE A 365 15.90 4.43 19.15
C ILE A 365 16.34 5.88 18.91
N PHE A 366 15.57 6.86 19.39
CA PHE A 366 15.99 8.27 19.41
C PHE A 366 16.62 8.63 20.76
N SER A 367 16.05 8.15 21.85
CA SER A 367 16.61 8.31 23.18
C SER A 367 16.34 7.06 24.02
N PHE A 368 17.21 6.75 24.96
CA PHE A 368 17.00 5.67 25.93
C PHE A 368 17.76 6.00 27.20
N LYS A 369 17.08 6.03 28.34
CA LYS A 369 17.69 6.22 29.66
C LYS A 369 17.71 4.87 30.38
N PRO A 370 18.88 4.21 30.55
CA PRO A 370 18.97 2.94 31.23
C PRO A 370 19.05 3.09 32.76
N GLN A 371 18.45 2.12 33.45
CA GLN A 371 18.69 1.79 34.84
C GLN A 371 19.33 0.42 34.92
N ILE A 372 20.49 0.33 35.56
CA ILE A 372 21.15 -0.93 35.86
C ILE A 372 20.71 -1.38 37.24
N THR A 373 20.35 -2.65 37.39
CA THR A 373 20.09 -3.28 38.69
C THR A 373 21.02 -4.47 38.85
N VAL A 374 21.74 -4.52 39.96
CA VAL A 374 22.54 -5.68 40.38
C VAL A 374 21.94 -6.23 41.66
N SER A 375 21.64 -7.51 41.65
CA SER A 375 21.02 -8.25 42.76
C SER A 375 21.91 -9.42 43.16
N GLY A 376 21.59 -10.07 44.29
CA GLY A 376 22.32 -11.24 44.79
C GLY A 376 23.31 -10.93 45.91
N SER A 377 24.09 -11.94 46.30
CA SER A 377 25.10 -11.83 47.36
C SER A 377 26.50 -11.66 46.78
N PHE A 378 27.32 -10.84 47.42
CA PHE A 378 28.68 -10.53 46.99
C PHE A 378 29.68 -11.12 47.98
N SER A 379 30.67 -11.84 47.46
CA SER A 379 31.84 -12.28 48.21
C SER A 379 32.75 -11.09 48.58
N HIS A 380 33.68 -11.30 49.51
CA HIS A 380 34.64 -10.26 49.89
C HIS A 380 35.47 -9.79 48.69
N ASN A 381 35.51 -8.48 48.45
CA ASN A 381 36.15 -7.83 47.29
C ASN A 381 35.59 -8.24 45.92
N GLU A 382 34.38 -8.81 45.88
CA GLU A 382 33.67 -9.06 44.63
C GLU A 382 33.18 -7.73 44.04
N THR A 383 33.34 -7.59 42.73
CA THR A 383 33.04 -6.37 42.01
C THR A 383 32.38 -6.71 40.69
N VAL A 384 31.13 -6.32 40.54
CA VAL A 384 30.36 -6.44 39.30
C VAL A 384 30.55 -5.16 38.49
N THR A 385 30.88 -5.32 37.23
CA THR A 385 31.10 -4.22 36.28
C THR A 385 30.14 -4.41 35.11
N VAL A 386 29.26 -3.44 34.91
CA VAL A 386 28.27 -3.42 33.83
C VAL A 386 28.69 -2.36 32.83
N ARG A 387 28.71 -2.72 31.55
CA ARG A 387 29.11 -1.84 30.47
C ARG A 387 27.97 -1.69 29.47
N ILE A 388 27.66 -0.43 29.17
CA ILE A 388 26.65 -0.02 28.22
C ILE A 388 27.34 0.65 27.03
N ARG A 389 26.89 0.30 25.83
CA ARG A 389 27.33 0.91 24.56
C ARG A 389 26.13 1.10 23.64
N ILE A 390 26.24 2.03 22.71
CA ILE A 390 25.30 2.21 21.61
C ILE A 390 25.88 1.55 20.37
N LEU A 391 25.09 0.71 19.71
CA LEU A 391 25.33 0.29 18.33
C LEU A 391 24.60 1.26 17.40
N TYR A 392 25.34 1.87 16.50
CA TYR A 392 24.82 2.79 15.49
C TYR A 392 24.50 2.05 14.18
N ILE A 393 23.68 2.67 13.33
CA ILE A 393 23.22 2.08 12.05
C ILE A 393 24.36 1.82 11.05
N ASP A 394 25.49 2.52 11.19
CA ASP A 394 26.71 2.31 10.40
C ASP A 394 27.59 1.17 10.94
N ASN A 395 27.07 0.40 11.91
CA ASN A 395 27.76 -0.65 12.67
C ASN A 395 28.90 -0.15 13.58
N SER A 396 29.08 1.16 13.73
CA SER A 396 29.99 1.69 14.74
C SER A 396 29.40 1.50 16.14
N VAL A 397 30.28 1.35 17.14
CA VAL A 397 29.88 1.21 18.54
C VAL A 397 30.43 2.40 19.32
N SER A 398 29.59 3.01 20.15
CA SER A 398 29.99 4.14 20.98
C SER A 398 31.12 3.80 21.94
N ASN A 399 31.75 4.84 22.50
CA ASN A 399 32.53 4.68 23.71
C ASN A 399 31.67 4.05 24.82
N PRO A 400 32.23 3.13 25.63
CA PRO A 400 31.48 2.47 26.67
C PRO A 400 31.32 3.35 27.91
N VAL A 401 30.13 3.36 28.48
CA VAL A 401 29.93 3.75 29.88
C VAL A 401 30.01 2.51 30.74
N THR A 402 30.77 2.58 31.82
CA THR A 402 30.97 1.45 32.74
C THR A 402 30.57 1.85 34.15
N ARG A 403 29.72 1.04 34.77
CA ARG A 403 29.30 1.17 36.18
C ARG A 403 29.76 -0.02 36.98
N THR A 404 30.21 0.24 38.20
CA THR A 404 30.78 -0.76 39.09
C THR A 404 29.98 -0.83 40.37
N PHE A 405 29.72 -2.05 40.84
CA PHE A 405 28.94 -2.38 42.02
C PHE A 405 29.74 -3.33 42.91
N THR A 406 29.84 -3.00 44.20
CA THR A 406 30.46 -3.85 45.24
C THR A 406 29.42 -4.41 46.22
N SER A 407 28.15 -4.14 45.96
CA SER A 407 26.98 -4.66 46.67
C SER A 407 25.76 -4.57 45.75
N ALA A 408 24.67 -5.24 46.14
CA ALA A 408 23.40 -5.14 45.42
C ALA A 408 22.87 -3.70 45.43
N GLY A 409 22.27 -3.27 44.32
CA GLY A 409 21.73 -1.92 44.18
C GLY A 409 21.31 -1.62 42.75
N SER A 410 20.73 -0.43 42.56
CA SER A 410 20.33 0.06 41.24
C SER A 410 20.88 1.45 40.99
N ALA A 411 21.25 1.74 39.75
CA ALA A 411 21.71 3.06 39.33
C ALA A 411 21.19 3.42 37.95
N TRP A 412 20.63 4.63 37.83
CA TRP A 412 20.38 5.27 36.54
C TRP A 412 21.68 5.84 35.99
N LEU A 413 21.83 5.83 34.67
CA LEU A 413 22.89 6.60 34.04
C LEU A 413 22.60 8.09 34.21
N SER A 414 23.65 8.82 34.59
CA SER A 414 23.64 10.28 34.67
C SER A 414 23.63 10.89 33.28
N ASP A 415 23.26 12.16 33.18
CA ASP A 415 23.20 12.84 31.88
C ASP A 415 24.59 12.99 31.24
N ASP A 416 25.65 13.15 32.05
CA ASP A 416 27.05 13.16 31.56
C ASP A 416 27.47 11.82 30.96
N GLU A 417 27.03 10.71 31.54
CA GLU A 417 27.27 9.37 30.99
C GLU A 417 26.46 9.14 29.72
N MET A 418 25.20 9.60 29.69
CA MET A 418 24.41 9.56 28.47
C MET A 418 25.09 10.33 27.34
N MET A 419 25.66 11.51 27.61
CA MET A 419 26.43 12.28 26.63
C MET A 419 27.68 11.55 26.13
N GLN A 420 28.33 10.73 26.96
CA GLN A 420 29.47 9.91 26.53
C GLN A 420 29.08 8.79 25.55
N LEU A 421 27.85 8.26 25.69
CA LEU A 421 27.33 7.27 24.77
C LEU A 421 27.02 7.88 23.39
N TYR A 422 26.60 9.14 23.33
CA TYR A 422 26.26 9.86 22.10
C TYR A 422 27.48 10.49 21.40
N SER A 423 28.46 9.65 21.04
CA SER A 423 29.73 10.07 20.44
C SER A 423 29.62 10.57 18.98
N SER A 424 28.46 10.46 18.34
CA SER A 424 28.21 10.91 16.96
C SER A 424 26.77 11.36 16.77
N GLN A 425 26.49 12.07 15.68
CA GLN A 425 25.12 12.40 15.22
C GLN A 425 24.47 11.25 14.45
N SER A 426 24.87 10.00 14.73
CA SER A 426 24.38 8.81 14.02
C SER A 426 23.09 8.27 14.66
N ILE A 427 22.44 7.35 13.97
CA ILE A 427 21.17 6.77 14.42
C ILE A 427 21.43 5.54 15.30
N ILE A 428 20.81 5.49 16.48
CA ILE A 428 20.91 4.38 17.41
C ILE A 428 20.14 3.19 16.84
N TRP A 429 20.85 2.11 16.54
CA TRP A 429 20.26 0.84 16.11
C TRP A 429 19.86 -0.01 17.32
N ALA A 430 20.74 -0.13 18.31
CA ALA A 430 20.49 -0.90 19.52
C ALA A 430 21.34 -0.41 20.70
N ILE A 431 20.89 -0.74 21.92
CA ILE A 431 21.69 -0.59 23.14
C ILE A 431 22.29 -1.95 23.48
N LEU A 432 23.62 -1.98 23.57
CA LEU A 432 24.38 -3.17 23.92
C LEU A 432 24.77 -3.13 25.39
N VAL A 433 24.42 -4.18 26.12
CA VAL A 433 24.78 -4.33 27.53
C VAL A 433 25.54 -5.63 27.73
N ASP A 434 26.68 -5.57 28.42
CA ASP A 434 27.36 -6.75 28.95
C ASP A 434 27.83 -6.49 30.39
N ALA A 435 28.03 -7.57 31.14
CA ALA A 435 28.48 -7.49 32.51
C ALA A 435 29.59 -8.50 32.80
N LYS A 436 30.45 -8.16 33.75
CA LYS A 436 31.49 -9.05 34.30
C LYS A 436 31.56 -8.96 35.81
N VAL A 437 32.07 -10.00 36.42
CA VAL A 437 32.52 -10.02 37.82
C VAL A 437 33.99 -10.42 37.88
N ASN A 438 34.75 -9.84 38.81
CA ASN A 438 36.17 -10.18 39.01
C ASN A 438 36.37 -11.57 39.62
N ALA A 439 35.37 -12.12 40.32
CA ALA A 439 35.41 -13.44 40.95
C ALA A 439 35.26 -14.60 39.94
N ALA A 440 35.74 -15.79 40.31
CA ALA A 440 35.64 -17.00 39.48
C ALA A 440 34.21 -17.57 39.40
N SER A 441 33.39 -17.29 40.41
CA SER A 441 31.97 -17.59 40.51
C SER A 441 31.28 -16.44 41.25
N SER A 442 29.97 -16.27 41.05
CA SER A 442 29.18 -15.21 41.67
C SER A 442 27.72 -15.61 41.74
N ASP A 443 27.05 -15.22 42.83
CA ASP A 443 25.60 -15.30 42.98
C ASP A 443 24.92 -13.99 42.54
N ALA A 444 25.69 -13.02 42.04
CA ALA A 444 25.16 -11.76 41.56
C ALA A 444 24.47 -11.94 40.20
N SER A 445 23.42 -11.17 39.99
CA SER A 445 22.68 -11.11 38.72
C SER A 445 22.53 -9.67 38.28
N VAL A 446 22.59 -9.43 36.97
CA VAL A 446 22.44 -8.09 36.40
C VAL A 446 21.19 -8.04 35.53
N SER A 447 20.37 -7.01 35.71
CA SER A 447 19.31 -6.65 34.78
C SER A 447 19.41 -5.19 34.39
N VAL A 448 18.87 -4.87 33.21
CA VAL A 448 18.71 -3.50 32.74
C VAL A 448 17.25 -3.22 32.44
N SER A 449 16.76 -2.14 33.01
CA SER A 449 15.49 -1.52 32.69
C SER A 449 15.75 -0.17 32.02
N GLY A 450 14.74 0.42 31.39
CA GLY A 450 14.86 1.78 30.87
C GLY A 450 13.64 2.20 30.08
N TYR A 451 13.61 3.48 29.75
CA TYR A 451 12.59 4.06 28.89
C TYR A 451 13.24 5.00 27.88
N GLY A 452 12.53 5.25 26.79
CA GLY A 452 13.08 6.00 25.68
C GLY A 452 12.03 6.47 24.70
N THR A 453 12.51 7.08 23.62
CA THR A 453 11.70 7.44 22.45
C THR A 453 12.21 6.70 21.23
N ALA A 454 11.31 6.33 20.32
CA ALA A 454 11.62 5.68 19.06
C ALA A 454 11.01 6.44 17.88
N GLY A 455 11.59 6.26 16.70
CA GLY A 455 11.07 6.79 15.45
C GLY A 455 11.91 6.42 14.24
#